data_AF-A0AAV2YK60-F1
#
_entry.id   AF-A0AAV2YK60-F1
#
_cell.length_a   1.000
_cell.length_b   1.000
_cell.length_c   1.000
_cell.angle_alpha   90.00
_cell.angle_beta   90.00
_cell.angle_gamma   90.00
#
_symmetry.space_group_name_H-M   'P 1'
#
loop_
_entity.id
_entity.type
_entity.pdbx_description
1 polymer ?
#
loop_
_entity_poly.entity_id
_entity_poly.type
_entity_poly.pdbx_seq_one_letter_code
_entity_poly.pdbx_strand_id
1 'polypeptide(L)' 'MFIAAYQRIGGDIQCGQCLKITNTRTSASTIVKVVDQGGSVFDLLQQAFNAIDTDGNGNAIGHKNIDYEKVAC' A
#
# COMPACT_ATOMS: atom_id res chain seq x y z
N MET A 1 -0.15 -14.84 2.52
CA MET A 1 -0.13 -14.33 1.14
C MET A 1 0.04 -12.83 1.24
N PHE A 2 1.08 -12.27 0.61
CA PHE A 2 1.27 -10.83 0.49
C PHE A 2 0.79 -10.44 -0.90
N ILE A 3 0.02 -9.36 -0.99
CA ILE A 3 -0.50 -8.87 -2.27
C ILE A 3 0.19 -7.56 -2.57
N ALA A 4 0.76 -7.48 -3.78
CA ALA A 4 1.56 -6.34 -4.20
C ALA A 4 0.67 -5.12 -4.47
N ALA A 5 1.13 -3.97 -4.01
CA ALA A 5 0.63 -2.67 -4.41
C ALA A 5 1.73 -1.95 -5.21
N TYR A 6 1.42 -1.59 -6.45
CA TYR A 6 2.35 -0.99 -7.38
C TYR A 6 2.42 0.51 -7.16
N GLN A 7 3.58 0.92 -6.67
CA GLN A 7 4.13 2.25 -6.83
C GLN A 7 5.66 2.12 -6.77
N ARG A 8 6.39 2.92 -7.56
CA ARG A 8 7.84 2.95 -7.44
C ARG A 8 8.21 3.54 -6.08
N ILE A 9 8.85 2.73 -5.25
CA ILE A 9 9.39 3.19 -3.96
C ILE A 9 10.63 4.04 -4.22
N GLY A 10 10.61 5.28 -3.73
CA GLY A 10 11.79 6.15 -3.68
C GLY A 10 12.68 5.82 -2.47
N GLY A 11 13.92 6.29 -2.48
CA GLY A 11 14.88 6.06 -1.39
C GLY A 11 14.61 6.85 -0.10
N ASP A 12 13.49 7.55 0.00
CA ASP A 12 13.15 8.47 1.08
C ASP A 12 12.19 7.88 2.12
N ILE A 13 11.60 6.72 1.85
CA ILE A 13 10.82 5.95 2.83
C ILE A 13 11.79 5.34 3.84
N GLN A 14 11.40 5.20 5.10
CA GLN A 14 12.20 4.53 6.14
C GLN A 14 11.32 3.68 7.05
N CYS A 15 11.88 2.59 7.59
CA CYS A 15 11.23 1.82 8.64
C CYS A 15 10.78 2.74 9.79
N GLY A 16 9.56 2.53 10.28
CA GLY A 16 8.97 3.32 11.34
C GLY A 16 8.07 4.47 10.89
N GLN A 17 8.15 4.92 9.64
CA GLN A 17 7.27 5.96 9.09
C GLN A 17 5.84 5.45 8.87
N CYS A 18 4.86 6.34 8.98
CA CYS A 18 3.49 6.09 8.57
C CYS A 18 3.22 6.65 7.18
N LEU A 19 2.57 5.85 6.35
CA LEU A 19 2.16 6.22 5.00
C LEU A 19 0.65 6.06 4.90
N LYS A 20 -0.04 7.06 4.34
CA LYS A 20 -1.41 6.86 3.89
C LYS A 20 -1.37 6.34 2.46
N ILE A 21 -1.86 5.12 2.29
CA ILE A 21 -1.97 4.44 1.01
C ILE A 21 -3.36 4.64 0.47
N THR A 22 -3.48 5.07 -0.78
CA THR A 22 -4.77 5.33 -1.45
C THR A 22 -4.87 4.48 -2.71
N ASN A 23 -5.95 3.72 -2.86
CA ASN A 23 -6.26 3.02 -4.11
C ASN A 23 -6.68 4.05 -5.16
N THR A 24 -5.90 4.18 -6.25
CA THR A 24 -6.15 5.19 -7.29
C THR A 24 -7.46 4.99 -8.05
N ARG A 25 -8.02 3.78 -7.98
CA ARG A 25 -9.27 3.43 -8.69
C ARG A 25 -10.53 3.73 -7.88
N THR A 26 -10.48 3.60 -6.55
CA THR A 26 -11.66 3.77 -5.68
C THR A 26 -11.55 4.92 -4.68
N SER A 27 -10.38 5.54 -4.58
CA SER A 27 -10.03 6.54 -3.57
C SER A 27 -10.11 6.04 -2.11
N ALA A 28 -10.35 4.74 -1.89
CA ALA A 28 -10.27 4.14 -0.56
C ALA A 28 -8.83 4.22 -0.05
N SER A 29 -8.65 4.58 1.22
CA SER A 29 -7.33 4.79 1.81
C SER A 29 -7.20 4.19 3.20
N THR A 30 -5.98 3.81 3.57
CA THR A 30 -5.62 3.36 4.92
C THR A 30 -4.24 3.89 5.29
N ILE A 31 -4.00 4.11 6.58
CA ILE A 31 -2.66 4.41 7.10
C ILE A 31 -1.97 3.09 7.44
N VAL A 32 -0.72 2.95 7.02
CA VAL A 32 0.15 1.80 7.31
C VAL A 32 1.47 2.28 7.88
N LYS A 33 2.13 1.43 8.67
CA LYS A 33 3.50 1.66 9.13
C LYS A 33 4.47 0.84 8.30
N VAL A 34 5.56 1.46 7.87
CA VAL A 34 6.66 0.77 7.17
C VAL A 34 7.43 -0.07 8.18
N VAL A 35 7.46 -1.38 7.97
CA VAL A 35 8.13 -2.33 8.89
C VAL A 35 9.38 -2.98 8.28
N ASP A 36 9.51 -2.94 6.96
CA ASP A 36 10.65 -3.47 6.23
C ASP A 36 10.81 -2.68 4.92
N GLN A 37 12.02 -2.70 4.35
CA GLN A 37 12.34 -2.11 3.07
C GLN A 37 13.15 -3.07 2.22
N GLY A 38 12.59 -3.41 1.07
CA GLY A 38 13.21 -4.27 0.08
C GLY A 38 12.30 -4.38 -1.15
N GLY A 39 12.89 -4.67 -2.31
CA GLY A 39 12.14 -4.79 -3.56
C GLY A 39 11.83 -3.45 -4.24
N SER A 40 10.91 -3.50 -5.20
CA SER A 40 10.56 -2.36 -6.08
C SER A 40 9.12 -1.87 -5.92
N VAL A 41 8.32 -2.51 -5.06
CA VAL A 41 6.88 -2.31 -4.86
C VAL A 41 6.51 -2.43 -3.39
N PHE A 42 5.31 -1.97 -3.01
CA PHE A 42 4.79 -2.13 -1.66
C PHE A 42 4.16 -3.51 -1.48
N ASP A 43 4.63 -4.28 -0.50
CA ASP A 43 3.95 -5.49 -0.05
C ASP A 43 3.09 -5.16 1.18
N LEU A 44 1.79 -5.01 0.96
CA LEU A 44 0.85 -4.69 2.03
C LEU A 44 0.48 -5.97 2.81
N LEU A 45 0.36 -5.83 4.13
CA LEU A 45 -0.34 -6.82 4.93
C LEU A 45 -1.78 -6.98 4.41
N GLN A 46 -2.29 -8.22 4.41
CA GLN A 46 -3.61 -8.54 3.85
C GLN A 46 -4.73 -7.65 4.40
N GLN A 47 -4.68 -7.29 5.70
CA GLN A 47 -5.65 -6.39 6.31
C GLN A 47 -5.66 -5.00 5.66
N ALA A 48 -4.47 -4.41 5.43
CA ALA A 48 -4.34 -3.11 4.79
C ALA A 48 -4.75 -3.18 3.31
N PHE A 49 -4.39 -4.27 2.62
CA PHE A 49 -4.82 -4.49 1.23
C PHE A 49 -6.35 -4.55 1.10
N ASN A 50 -7.00 -5.32 1.97
CA ASN A 50 -8.46 -5.45 1.99
C ASN A 50 -9.16 -4.13 2.34
N ALA A 51 -8.59 -3.32 3.24
CA ALA A 51 -9.15 -2.02 3.61
C ALA A 51 -9.27 -1.06 2.41
N ILE A 52 -8.42 -1.21 1.39
CA ILE A 52 -8.44 -0.40 0.16
C ILE A 52 -8.97 -1.17 -1.06
N ASP A 53 -9.43 -2.42 -0.91
CA ASP A 53 -10.06 -3.24 -1.97
C ASP A 53 -11.58 -3.19 -1.94
N THR A 54 -12.13 -1.98 -1.96
CA THR A 54 -13.58 -1.74 -1.73
C THR A 54 -14.52 -2.27 -2.83
N ASP A 55 -14.00 -2.83 -3.90
CA ASP A 55 -14.80 -3.50 -4.96
C ASP A 55 -14.22 -4.85 -5.40
N GLY A 56 -13.25 -5.39 -4.66
CA GLY A 56 -12.69 -6.72 -4.87
C GLY A 56 -11.80 -6.91 -6.11
N ASN A 57 -11.59 -5.88 -6.94
CA ASN A 57 -10.79 -6.04 -8.16
C ASN A 57 -9.32 -6.39 -7.85
N GLY A 58 -8.77 -5.85 -6.76
CA GLY A 58 -7.37 -6.07 -6.40
C GLY A 58 -7.09 -7.53 -6.04
N ASN A 59 -7.97 -8.15 -5.27
CA ASN A 59 -7.90 -9.58 -4.97
C ASN A 59 -8.06 -10.44 -6.23
N ALA A 60 -8.91 -10.03 -7.17
CA ALA A 60 -9.11 -10.77 -8.42
C ALA A 60 -7.88 -10.77 -9.34
N ILE A 61 -7.13 -9.67 -9.39
CA ILE A 61 -5.94 -9.51 -10.26
C ILE A 61 -4.60 -9.67 -9.53
N GLY A 62 -4.64 -9.90 -8.22
CA GLY A 62 -3.46 -10.09 -7.38
C GLY A 62 -2.62 -8.84 -7.14
N HIS A 63 -3.13 -7.64 -7.43
CA HIS A 63 -2.43 -6.38 -7.16
C HIS A 63 -3.32 -5.13 -7.21
N LYS A 64 -2.77 -3.97 -6.80
CA LYS A 64 -3.40 -2.65 -6.89
C LYS A 64 -2.46 -1.58 -7.41
N ASN A 65 -3.00 -0.59 -8.12
CA ASN A 65 -2.32 0.69 -8.31
C ASN A 65 -2.66 1.59 -7.11
N ILE A 66 -1.65 2.23 -6.54
CA ILE A 66 -1.80 3.05 -5.34
C ILE A 66 -1.03 4.37 -5.47
N ASP A 67 -1.49 5.36 -4.72
CA ASP A 67 -0.70 6.53 -4.33
C ASP A 67 -0.33 6.41 -2.84
N TYR A 68 0.75 7.08 -2.43
CA TYR A 68 1.11 7.20 -1.02
C TYR A 68 1.53 8.61 -0.63
N GLU A 69 1.27 8.97 0.62
CA GLU A 69 1.78 10.17 1.25
C GLU A 69 2.34 9.86 2.64
N LYS A 70 3.46 10.51 3.02
CA LYS A 70 4.01 10.44 4.38
C LYS A 70 3.10 11.22 5.32
N VAL A 71 2.71 10.61 6.42
CA VAL A 71 1.81 11.19 7.42
C VAL A 71 2.37 10.98 8.82
N ALA A 72 1.87 11.75 9.78
CA ALA A 72 2.07 11.45 11.19
C ALA A 72 1.41 10.11 11.53
N CYS A 73 2.13 9.30 12.31
CA CYS A 73 1.48 8.32 13.19
C CYS A 73 0.88 9.11 14.38
#